data_AF-A0A2P2MBX1-F1
#
_entry.id   AF-A0A2P2MBX1-F1
#
_cell.length_a   1.000
_cell.length_b   1.000
_cell.length_c   1.000
_cell.angle_alpha   90.00
_cell.angle_beta   90.00
_cell.angle_gamma   90.00
#
_symmetry.space_group_name_H-M   'P 1'
#
loop_
_entity.id
_entity.type
_entity.pdbx_description
1 polymer ?
#
loop_
_entity_poly.entity_id
_entity_poly.type
_entity_poly.pdbx_seq_one_letter_code
_entity_poly.pdbx_strand_id
1 'polypeptide(L)'
;MIDLHGLHVSEAIHVLKHELSVLQSTARAAEQRLQVYIFVGTGHHTRGSRTPARLPIAVQRYLLEEEGLDCTEPQPGLLRVVIH
;
A
#
# COMPACT_ATOMS: atom_id res chain seq x y z
N MET A 1 1.58 -4.65 -9.07
CA MET A 1 0.73 -3.52 -8.64
C MET A 1 -0.26 -4.09 -7.65
N ILE A 2 -0.40 -3.49 -6.47
CA ILE A 2 -1.35 -3.90 -5.44
C ILE A 2 -2.48 -2.87 -5.45
N ASP A 3 -3.71 -3.32 -5.65
CA ASP A 3 -4.87 -2.44 -5.67
C ASP A 3 -5.68 -2.58 -4.38
N LEU A 4 -5.78 -1.48 -3.63
CA LEU A 4 -6.47 -1.40 -2.34
C LEU A 4 -7.66 -0.43 -2.39
N HIS A 5 -7.93 0.21 -3.54
CA HIS A 5 -8.98 1.23 -3.60
C HIS A 5 -10.34 0.64 -3.25
N GLY A 6 -11.16 1.44 -2.55
CA GLY A 6 -12.52 1.04 -2.16
C GLY A 6 -12.61 0.04 -1.01
N LEU A 7 -11.49 -0.54 -0.55
CA LEU A 7 -11.45 -1.40 0.63
C LEU A 7 -11.56 -0.60 1.93
N HIS A 8 -12.15 -1.22 2.95
CA HIS A 8 -12.02 -0.71 4.31
C HIS A 8 -10.57 -0.83 4.78
N VAL A 9 -10.13 0.05 5.70
CA VAL A 9 -8.73 0.10 6.15
C VAL A 9 -8.21 -1.26 6.61
N SER A 10 -8.99 -1.97 7.43
CA SER A 10 -8.59 -3.29 7.94
C SER A 10 -8.42 -4.34 6.82
N GLU A 11 -9.29 -4.32 5.82
CA GLU A 11 -9.22 -5.24 4.67
C GLU A 11 -7.99 -4.92 3.82
N ALA A 12 -7.77 -3.63 3.54
CA ALA A 12 -6.63 -3.18 2.77
C ALA A 12 -5.28 -3.54 3.41
N ILE A 13 -5.15 -3.37 4.73
CA ILE A 13 -3.92 -3.75 5.45
C ILE A 13 -3.73 -5.27 5.42
N HIS A 14 -4.80 -6.05 5.55
CA HIS A 14 -4.71 -7.51 5.46
C HIS A 14 -4.25 -7.97 4.07
N VAL A 15 -4.83 -7.41 3.00
CA VAL A 15 -4.42 -7.69 1.61
C VAL A 15 -2.98 -7.26 1.38
N LEU A 16 -2.61 -6.06 1.82
CA LEU A 16 -1.26 -5.53 1.64
C LEU A 16 -0.19 -6.38 2.33
N LYS A 17 -0.45 -6.86 3.56
CA LYS A 17 0.42 -7.80 4.29
C LYS A 17 0.70 -9.06 3.47
N HIS A 18 -0.36 -9.67 2.95
CA HIS A 18 -0.27 -10.88 2.14
C HIS A 18 0.56 -10.65 0.88
N GLU A 19 0.20 -9.64 0.08
CA GLU A 19 0.85 -9.36 -1.20
C GLU A 19 2.33 -8.97 -1.04
N LEU A 20 2.66 -8.14 -0.04
CA LEU A 20 4.05 -7.79 0.23
C LEU A 20 4.88 -9.01 0.65
N SER A 21 4.34 -9.89 1.51
CA SER A 21 5.04 -11.12 1.90
C SER A 21 5.36 -12.02 0.70
N VAL A 22 4.43 -12.14 -0.24
CA VAL A 22 4.64 -12.90 -1.48
C VAL A 22 5.73 -12.24 -2.32
N LEU A 23 5.60 -10.93 -2.59
CA LEU A 23 6.55 -10.20 -3.44
C LEU A 23 7.96 -10.13 -2.82
N GLN A 24 8.08 -10.01 -1.50
CA GLN A 24 9.37 -10.05 -0.81
C GLN A 24 10.02 -11.43 -0.95
N SER A 25 9.24 -12.51 -0.86
CA SER A 25 9.76 -13.86 -1.08
C SER A 25 10.25 -14.05 -2.51
N THR A 26 9.54 -13.48 -3.49
CA THR A 26 9.98 -13.45 -4.89
C THR A 26 11.26 -12.62 -5.09
N ALA A 27 11.34 -11.43 -4.52
CA ALA A 27 12.51 -10.56 -4.58
C ALA A 27 13.77 -11.27 -4.05
N ARG A 28 13.65 -11.91 -2.88
CA ARG A 28 14.71 -12.70 -2.25
C ARG A 28 15.13 -13.91 -3.10
N ALA A 29 14.17 -14.66 -3.63
CA ALA A 29 14.47 -15.83 -4.47
C ALA A 29 15.13 -15.46 -5.80
N ALA A 30 14.83 -14.26 -6.32
CA ALA A 30 15.43 -13.74 -7.54
C ALA A 30 16.73 -12.94 -7.30
N GLU A 31 17.12 -12.72 -6.04
CA GLU A 31 18.22 -11.82 -5.63
C GLU A 31 18.10 -10.43 -6.27
N GLN A 32 16.86 -9.93 -6.40
CA GLN A 32 16.56 -8.70 -7.14
C GLN A 32 15.66 -7.77 -6.35
N ARG A 33 15.94 -6.47 -6.47
CA ARG A 33 15.09 -5.40 -5.94
C ARG A 33 13.83 -5.28 -6.79
N LEU A 34 12.66 -5.28 -6.17
CA LEU A 34 11.39 -5.08 -6.87
C LEU A 34 10.80 -3.71 -6.52
N GLN A 35 10.34 -3.00 -7.55
CA GLN A 35 9.51 -1.80 -7.36
C GLN A 35 8.05 -2.22 -7.30
N VAL A 36 7.37 -1.86 -6.21
CA VAL A 36 5.96 -2.17 -5.99
C VAL A 36 5.15 -0.88 -5.98
N TYR A 37 4.12 -0.86 -6.82
CA TYR A 37 3.14 0.22 -6.88
C TYR A 37 1.87 -0.22 -6.14
N ILE A 38 1.37 0.64 -5.24
CA ILE A 38 0.21 0.39 -4.39
C ILE A 38 -0.82 1.48 -4.64
N PHE A 39 -1.97 1.12 -5.19
CA PHE A 39 -3.06 2.04 -5.48
C PHE A 39 -4.03 2.09 -4.30
N VAL A 40 -4.08 3.23 -3.60
CA VAL A 40 -4.95 3.47 -2.45
C VAL A 40 -6.13 4.38 -2.79
N GLY A 41 -6.14 4.93 -4.01
CA GLY A 41 -7.08 5.94 -4.47
C GLY A 41 -6.90 7.28 -3.75
N THR A 42 -7.72 8.27 -4.14
CA THR A 42 -7.66 9.63 -3.58
C THR A 42 -8.58 9.83 -2.37
N GLY A 43 -9.20 8.76 -1.87
CA GLY A 43 -10.00 8.80 -0.63
C GLY A 43 -11.51 9.05 -0.77
N HIS A 44 -12.12 8.68 -1.90
CA HIS A 44 -13.53 9.00 -2.17
C HIS A 44 -14.52 7.85 -1.93
N HIS A 45 -14.50 7.17 -0.77
CA HIS A 45 -15.43 6.06 -0.54
C HIS A 45 -16.04 6.01 0.87
N THR A 46 -17.09 6.81 1.10
CA THR A 46 -18.44 6.37 1.55
C THR A 46 -19.42 7.50 1.24
N ARG A 47 -20.57 7.23 0.59
CA ARG A 47 -21.62 8.22 0.32
C ARG A 47 -22.18 8.75 1.66
N GLY A 48 -21.70 9.90 2.14
CA GLY A 48 -22.33 10.62 3.25
C GLY A 48 -21.41 11.20 4.32
N SER A 49 -20.14 10.84 4.40
CA SER A 49 -19.22 11.41 5.39
C SER A 49 -18.01 12.06 4.71
N ARG A 50 -17.88 13.39 4.88
CA ARG A 50 -16.68 14.16 4.54
C ARG A 50 -15.53 13.85 5.53
N THR A 51 -15.27 12.58 5.77
CA THR A 51 -14.14 12.15 6.61
C THR A 51 -12.89 12.12 5.73
N PRO A 52 -11.74 12.65 6.20
CA PRO A 52 -10.48 12.52 5.47
C PRO A 52 -10.19 11.07 5.08
N ALA A 53 -9.57 10.88 3.92
CA ALA A 53 -9.19 9.58 3.38
C ALA A 53 -8.37 8.77 4.40
N ARG A 54 -8.99 7.82 5.09
CA ARG A 54 -8.31 7.05 6.13
C ARG A 54 -7.35 6.02 5.56
N LEU A 55 -7.64 5.54 4.35
CA LEU A 55 -6.87 4.46 3.73
C LEU A 55 -5.45 4.87 3.31
N PRO A 56 -5.22 5.96 2.56
CA PRO A 56 -3.85 6.37 2.21
C PRO A 56 -2.95 6.57 3.43
N ILE A 57 -3.46 7.22 4.47
CA ILE A 57 -2.72 7.47 5.72
C ILE A 57 -2.41 6.15 6.43
N ALA A 58 -3.38 5.25 6.56
CA ALA A 58 -3.17 3.97 7.22
C ALA A 58 -2.14 3.10 6.49
N VAL A 59 -2.17 3.09 5.15
CA VAL A 59 -1.22 2.33 4.34
C VAL A 59 0.19 2.93 4.44
N GLN A 60 0.34 4.25 4.34
CA GLN A 60 1.65 4.90 4.50
C GLN A 60 2.27 4.61 5.88
N ARG A 61 1.46 4.70 6.94
CA ARG A 61 1.90 4.38 8.30
C ARG A 61 2.30 2.92 8.45
N TYR A 62 1.51 1.99 7.92
CA TYR A 62 1.85 0.57 7.94
C TYR A 62 3.18 0.29 7.21
N LEU A 63 3.38 0.85 6.02
CA LEU A 63 4.63 0.70 5.25
C LEU A 63 5.84 1.20 6.04
N LEU A 64 5.73 2.37 6.68
CA LEU A 64 6.83 2.96 7.42
C LEU A 64 7.07 2.29 8.79
N GLU A 65 6.01 2.12 9.59
CA GLU A 65 6.10 1.71 11.00
C GLU A 65 6.22 0.18 11.15
N GLU A 66 5.54 -0.62 10.31
CA GLU A 66 5.57 -2.09 10.41
C GLU A 66 6.53 -2.74 9.42
N GLU A 67 6.56 -2.29 8.15
CA GLU A 67 7.43 -2.89 7.13
C GLU A 67 8.81 -2.21 7.03
N GLY A 68 9.00 -1.02 7.61
CA GLY A 68 10.23 -0.25 7.49
C GLY A 68 10.52 0.21 6.05
N LEU A 69 9.49 0.32 5.22
CA LEU A 69 9.58 0.69 3.81
C LEU A 69 9.25 2.17 3.62
N ASP A 70 10.23 2.93 3.16
CA ASP A 70 9.99 4.28 2.65
C ASP A 70 9.13 4.21 1.40
N CYS A 71 8.13 5.09 1.35
CA CYS A 71 7.25 5.22 0.19
C CYS A 71 7.36 6.62 -0.42
N THR A 72 7.15 6.67 -1.73
CA THR A 72 6.99 7.91 -2.48
C THR A 72 5.63 7.90 -3.16
N GLU A 73 5.05 9.07 -3.39
CA GLU A 73 3.75 9.21 -4.08
C GLU A 73 3.98 9.85 -5.46
N PRO A 74 4.29 9.06 -6.51
CA PRO A 74 4.51 9.61 -7.86
C PRO A 74 3.28 10.32 -8.44
N GLN A 75 2.08 9.94 -8.01
CA GLN A 75 0.82 10.60 -8.38
C GLN A 75 -0.20 10.40 -7.24
N PRO A 76 -1.22 11.27 -7.13
CA PRO A 76 -2.22 11.19 -6.07
C PRO A 76 -2.86 9.81 -5.94
N GLY A 77 -2.76 9.20 -4.76
CA GLY A 77 -3.34 7.89 -4.46
C GLY A 77 -2.55 6.68 -4.97
N LEU A 78 -1.33 6.89 -5.50
CA LEU A 78 -0.43 5.81 -5.91
C LEU A 78 0.87 5.91 -5.13
N LEU A 79 1.14 4.91 -4.28
CA LEU A 79 2.38 4.80 -3.54
C LEU A 79 3.36 3.89 -4.29
N ARG A 80 4.65 4.20 -4.18
CA ARG A 80 5.75 3.39 -4.71
C ARG A 80 6.73 3.06 -3.59
N VAL A 81 7.02 1.79 -3.42
CA VAL A 81 8.03 1.25 -2.50
C VAL A 81 9.03 0.37 -3.25
N VAL A 82 10.20 0.16 -2.65
CA VAL A 82 11.23 -0.78 -3.14
C VAL A 82 11.41 -1.87 -2.09
N ILE A 83 11.38 -3.13 -2.51
CA ILE A 83 11.61 -4.28 -1.63
C ILE A 83 12.83 -5.08 -2.11
N HIS A 84 13.42 -5.84 -1.19
CA HIS A 84 14.66 -6.61 -1.34
C HIS A 84 14.44 -8.11 -1.14
#